data_AF-A0A7J5VQ64-F1
#
_entry.id   AF-A0A7J5VQ64-F1
#
_cell.length_a   1.000
_cell.length_b   1.000
_cell.length_c   1.000
_cell.angle_alpha   90.00
_cell.angle_beta   90.00
_cell.angle_gamma   90.00
#
_symmetry.space_group_name_H-M   'P 1'
#
loop_
_entity.id
_entity.type
_entity.pdbx_description
1 polymer ?
#
loop_
_entity_poly.entity_id
_entity_poly.type
_entity_poly.pdbx_seq_one_letter_code
_entity_poly.pdbx_strand_id
1 'polypeptide(L)' 'MHLFETPDGDRWVCITCGQEQSQLIEEKKWEYIFDRDDPVLRCSLCGQGDFEIDD' A
#
# COMPACT_ATOMS: atom_id res chain seq x y z
N MET A 1 -2.56 3.81 -5.23
CA MET A 1 -1.81 2.92 -4.31
C MET A 1 -0.32 3.22 -4.28
N HIS A 2 0.35 3.10 -3.13
CA HIS A 2 1.81 3.14 -2.98
C HIS A 2 2.42 1.73 -2.98
N LEU A 3 3.53 1.54 -3.69
CA LEU A 3 4.36 0.34 -3.61
C LEU A 3 5.51 0.57 -2.62
N PHE A 4 5.64 -0.34 -1.66
CA PHE A 4 6.76 -0.39 -0.74
C PHE A 4 7.56 -1.67 -0.96
N GLU A 5 8.88 -1.55 -1.12
CA GLU A 5 9.78 -2.69 -0.98
C GLU A 5 9.91 -3.05 0.50
N THR A 6 9.81 -4.34 0.81
CA THR A 6 9.93 -4.85 2.19
C THR A 6 10.84 -6.07 2.22
N PRO A 7 11.38 -6.46 3.39
CA PRO A 7 12.24 -7.65 3.51
C PRO A 7 11.58 -8.95 3.05
N ASP A 8 10.25 -9.04 3.14
CA ASP A 8 9.47 -10.23 2.75
C ASP A 8 8.87 -10.12 1.33
N GLY A 9 9.26 -9.10 0.57
CA GLY A 9 8.75 -8.78 -0.76
C GLY A 9 7.84 -7.55 -0.80
N ASP A 10 7.58 -7.08 -2.02
CA ASP A 10 6.89 -5.82 -2.23
C ASP A 10 5.44 -5.84 -1.73
N ARG A 11 5.00 -4.71 -1.16
CA ARG A 11 3.66 -4.54 -0.62
C ARG A 11 3.01 -3.29 -1.17
N TRP A 12 1.80 -3.46 -1.70
CA TRP A 12 0.92 -2.36 -2.05
C TRP A 12 0.18 -1.88 -0.81
N VAL A 13 0.17 -0.57 -0.56
CA VAL A 13 -0.52 0.07 0.55
C VAL A 13 -1.31 1.25 0.00
N CYS A 14 -2.58 1.41 0.37
CA CYS A 14 -3.36 2.57 -0.06
C CYS A 14 -2.84 3.84 0.56
N ILE A 15 -3.16 4.98 -0.06
CA ILE A 15 -2.67 6.29 0.38
C ILE A 15 -3.06 6.54 1.85
N THR A 16 -4.30 6.22 2.21
CA THR A 16 -4.83 6.36 3.58
C THR A 16 -4.00 5.55 4.57
N CYS A 17 -3.83 4.24 4.36
CA CYS A 17 -3.01 3.43 5.25
C CYS A 17 -1.54 3.84 5.24
N GLY A 18 -1.00 4.31 4.11
CA GLY A 18 0.37 4.81 4.02
C GLY A 18 0.61 6.02 4.92
N GLN A 19 -0.40 6.87 5.09
CA GLN A 19 -0.34 8.03 5.99
C GLN A 19 -0.58 7.62 7.45
N GLU A 20 -1.66 6.88 7.72
CA GLU A 20 -2.04 6.47 9.08
C GLU A 20 -1.06 5.51 9.73
N GLN A 21 -0.38 4.68 8.94
CA GLN A 21 0.59 3.67 9.40
C GLN A 21 2.04 4.06 9.07
N SER A 22 2.30 5.34 8.86
CA SER A 22 3.64 5.88 8.54
C SER A 22 4.71 5.47 9.55
N GLN A 23 4.37 5.46 10.85
CA GLN A 23 5.26 4.98 11.90
C GLN A 23 5.61 3.50 11.73
N LEU A 24 4.63 2.64 11.43
CA LEU A 24 4.85 1.21 11.20
C LEU A 24 5.70 0.96 9.95
N ILE A 25 5.50 1.74 8.89
CA ILE A 25 6.27 1.68 7.65
C ILE A 25 7.74 2.01 7.94
N GLU A 26 7.99 3.06 8.74
CA GLU A 26 9.34 3.43 9.18
C GLU A 26 9.97 2.35 10.08
N GLU A 27 9.25 1.86 11.09
CA GLU A 27 9.72 0.82 12.00
C GLU A 27 10.08 -0.48 11.27
N LYS A 28 9.31 -0.84 10.23
CA LYS A 28 9.58 -2.00 9.40
C LYS A 28 10.58 -1.74 8.28
N LYS A 29 11.07 -0.51 8.13
CA LYS A 29 12.02 -0.09 7.09
C LYS A 29 11.51 -0.39 5.69
N TRP A 30 10.24 -0.10 5.46
CA TRP A 30 9.63 -0.22 4.14
C TRP A 30 10.05 0.97 3.29
N GLU A 31 10.60 0.69 2.11
CA GLU A 31 11.08 1.73 1.21
C GLU A 31 10.04 2.03 0.14
N TYR A 32 9.63 3.29 0.04
CA TYR A 32 8.71 3.71 -1.02
C TYR A 32 9.40 3.68 -2.38
N ILE A 33 8.77 3.02 -3.36
CA ILE A 33 9.31 2.93 -4.72
C ILE A 33 8.56 3.87 -5.67
N PHE A 34 7.25 3.67 -5.82
CA PHE A 34 6.38 4.50 -6.66
C PHE A 34 4.91 4.27 -6.31
N ASP A 35 4.03 5.08 -6.89
CA ASP A 35 2.59 4.94 -6.82
C ASP A 35 1.98 4.55 -8.17
N ARG A 36 0.89 3.79 -8.10
CA ARG A 36 0.10 3.39 -9.26
C ARG A 36 -1.37 3.39 -8.92
N ASP A 37 -2.17 3.92 -9.84
CA ASP A 37 -3.61 3.75 -9.85
C ASP A 37 -3.96 2.49 -10.65
N ASP A 38 -4.56 1.52 -9.97
CA ASP A 38 -4.98 0.28 -10.61
C ASP A 38 -6.17 -0.32 -9.83
N PRO A 39 -7.31 -0.57 -10.50
CA PRO A 39 -8.53 -1.04 -9.84
C PRO A 39 -8.41 -2.46 -9.27
N VAL A 40 -7.42 -3.27 -9.69
CA VAL A 40 -7.24 -4.63 -9.14
C VAL A 40 -6.29 -4.66 -7.94
N LEU A 41 -5.54 -3.59 -7.68
CA LEU A 41 -4.64 -3.55 -6.52
C LEU A 41 -5.44 -3.50 -5.22
N ARG A 42 -4.94 -4.21 -4.20
CA ARG A 42 -5.53 -4.28 -2.87
C ARG A 42 -4.46 -3.97 -1.83
N CYS A 43 -4.84 -3.16 -0.85
CA CYS A 43 -3.95 -2.72 0.21
C CYS A 43 -3.55 -3.91 1.07
N SER A 44 -2.26 -4.07 1.33
CA SER A 44 -1.72 -5.15 2.16
C SER A 44 -2.05 -4.99 3.65
N LEU A 45 -2.54 -3.81 4.06
CA LEU A 45 -2.88 -3.49 5.45
C LEU A 45 -4.40 -3.59 5.70
N CYS A 46 -5.23 -2.99 4.85
CA CYS A 46 -6.69 -2.98 5.02
C CYS A 46 -7.45 -3.89 4.04
N GLY A 47 -6.79 -4.43 3.02
CA GLY A 47 -7.41 -5.29 2.00
C GLY A 47 -8.27 -4.56 0.95
N GLN A 48 -8.49 -3.25 1.10
CA GLN A 48 -9.33 -2.47 0.18
C GLN A 48 -8.55 -2.03 -1.07
N GLY A 49 -9.26 -1.89 -2.20
CA GLY A 49 -8.73 -1.22 -3.40
C GLY A 49 -9.00 0.28 -3.36
N ASP A 50 -8.29 1.07 -4.17
CA ASP A 50 -8.56 2.52 -4.33
C ASP A 50 -9.89 2.78 -5.08
N PHE A 51 -10.42 1.78 -5.78
CA PHE A 51 -11.67 1.87 -6.54
C PHE A 51 -12.64 0.78 -6.09
N GLU A 52 -13.90 1.16 -5.88
CA GLU A 52 -15.01 0.21 -5.84
C GLU A 52 -15.22 -0.27 -7.28
N ILE A 53 -14.94 -1.55 -7.53
CA ILE A 53 -15.40 -2.18 -8.77
C ILE A 53 -16.89 -2.49 -8.51
N ASP A 54 -17.78 -1.60 -8.97
CA ASP A 54 -19.20 -1.91 -9.10
C ASP A 54 -19.33 -3.10 -10.08
N ASP A 55 -20.08 -4.13 -9.66
CA ASP A 55 -20.32 -5.38 -10.41
C ASP A 55 -21.27 -5.17 -11.60
#